data_AF-A0A1M3KWJ8-F1
#
_entry.id   AF-A0A1M3KWJ8-F1
#
_cell.length_a   1.000
_cell.length_b   1.000
_cell.length_c   1.000
_cell.angle_alpha   90.00
_cell.angle_beta   90.00
_cell.angle_gamma   90.00
#
_symmetry.space_group_name_H-M   'P 1'
#
loop_
_entity.id
_entity.type
_entity.pdbx_description
1 polymer ?
#
loop_
_entity_poly.entity_id
_entity_poly.type
_entity_poly.pdbx_seq_one_letter_code
_entity_poly.pdbx_strand_id
1 'polypeptide(L)'
;MTTEELLTLCQTSIEANGHLVLDDDTFRLLDPDQIDAVRSRYGSKYLLRLPSHEIAFFEWLRTTDETVWKDLWEGNEAPYLVSMAYLKDFSGANANGAFVICDLVSTDNYYFSPDLIIEKESDDYLAAVRDRFRDRQSLTPAQLLSLEASNGPIDIWHFAHRYNLSLDTAKRAVLELVDDRILLHVPSAEHLANYFDVH
;
A
#
# COMPACT_ATOMS: atom_id res chain seq x y z
N MET A 1 1.39 4.05 -26.29
CA MET A 1 0.27 3.12 -26.57
C MET A 1 -1.00 3.95 -26.60
N THR A 2 -1.87 3.72 -27.57
CA THR A 2 -3.18 4.37 -27.64
C THR A 2 -4.18 3.68 -26.72
N THR A 3 -5.27 4.36 -26.35
CA THR A 3 -6.32 3.78 -25.51
C THR A 3 -6.98 2.56 -26.17
N GLU A 4 -7.17 2.54 -27.48
CA GLU A 4 -7.75 1.38 -28.19
C GLU A 4 -6.84 0.15 -28.16
N GLU A 5 -5.53 0.36 -28.34
CA GLU A 5 -4.51 -0.70 -28.20
C GLU A 5 -4.52 -1.27 -26.78
N LEU A 6 -4.57 -0.41 -25.77
CA LEU A 6 -4.65 -0.82 -24.37
C LEU A 6 -5.92 -1.64 -24.09
N LEU A 7 -7.09 -1.19 -24.54
CA LEU A 7 -8.34 -1.92 -24.30
C LEU A 7 -8.33 -3.29 -24.98
N THR A 8 -7.68 -3.40 -26.15
CA THR A 8 -7.51 -4.69 -26.83
C THR A 8 -6.55 -5.59 -26.05
N LEU A 9 -5.42 -5.06 -25.56
CA LEU A 9 -4.51 -5.77 -24.67
C LEU A 9 -5.24 -6.31 -23.42
N CYS A 10 -6.03 -5.46 -22.76
CA CYS A 10 -6.82 -5.83 -21.59
C CYS A 10 -7.81 -6.95 -21.93
N GLN A 11 -8.52 -6.83 -23.05
CA GLN A 11 -9.47 -7.85 -23.50
C GLN A 11 -8.80 -9.21 -23.72
N THR A 12 -7.67 -9.23 -24.43
CA THR A 12 -6.91 -10.45 -24.70
C THR A 12 -6.39 -11.08 -23.41
N SER A 13 -5.88 -10.28 -22.47
CA SER A 13 -5.47 -10.78 -21.16
C SER A 13 -6.62 -11.43 -20.40
N ILE A 14 -7.79 -10.78 -20.37
CA ILE A 14 -8.97 -11.26 -19.65
C ILE A 14 -9.49 -12.56 -20.25
N GLU A 15 -9.54 -12.67 -21.58
CA GLU A 15 -9.96 -13.89 -22.28
C GLU A 15 -9.00 -15.06 -22.01
N ALA A 16 -7.70 -14.79 -21.90
CA ALA A 16 -6.70 -15.82 -21.65
C ALA A 16 -6.65 -16.28 -20.18
N ASN A 17 -6.80 -15.35 -19.22
CA ASN A 17 -6.52 -15.60 -17.81
C ASN A 17 -7.77 -15.57 -16.90
N GLY A 18 -8.90 -15.05 -17.39
CA GLY A 18 -10.09 -14.76 -16.60
C GLY A 18 -9.98 -13.47 -15.75
N HIS A 19 -8.83 -12.80 -15.77
CA HIS A 19 -8.54 -11.57 -15.04
C HIS A 19 -7.54 -10.70 -15.81
N LEU A 20 -7.39 -9.44 -15.40
CA LEU A 20 -6.46 -8.53 -16.05
C LEU A 20 -5.04 -8.74 -15.52
N VAL A 21 -4.10 -8.96 -16.43
CA VAL A 21 -2.66 -9.05 -16.18
C VAL A 21 -1.99 -8.03 -17.07
N LEU A 22 -1.23 -7.13 -16.47
CA LEU A 22 -0.40 -6.15 -17.16
C LEU A 22 1.06 -6.37 -16.75
N ASP A 23 1.98 -6.09 -17.66
CA ASP A 23 3.40 -6.03 -17.32
C ASP A 23 3.76 -4.68 -16.67
N ASP A 24 4.92 -4.63 -16.01
CA ASP A 24 5.34 -3.47 -15.24
C ASP A 24 5.59 -2.23 -16.12
N ASP A 25 5.97 -2.43 -17.39
CA ASP A 25 6.15 -1.34 -18.34
C ASP A 25 4.80 -0.74 -18.75
N THR A 26 3.76 -1.58 -18.91
CA THR A 26 2.40 -1.14 -19.16
C THR A 26 1.90 -0.32 -17.99
N PHE A 27 2.01 -0.82 -16.75
CA PHE A 27 1.64 -0.06 -15.54
C PHE A 27 2.33 1.33 -15.51
N ARG A 28 3.64 1.39 -15.79
CA ARG A 28 4.41 2.65 -15.83
C ARG A 28 3.96 3.64 -16.89
N LEU A 29 3.42 3.17 -18.01
CA LEU A 29 3.07 4.00 -19.16
C LEU A 29 1.60 4.43 -19.18
N LEU A 30 0.76 3.91 -18.29
CA LEU A 30 -0.64 4.30 -18.20
C LEU A 30 -0.81 5.76 -17.75
N ASP A 31 -1.61 6.50 -18.51
CA ASP A 31 -2.08 7.84 -18.14
C ASP A 31 -3.47 7.80 -17.44
N PRO A 32 -3.91 8.90 -16.79
CA PRO A 32 -5.19 8.93 -16.10
C PRO A 32 -6.41 8.60 -16.98
N ASP A 33 -6.45 9.08 -18.22
CA ASP A 33 -7.57 8.85 -19.13
C ASP A 33 -7.67 7.37 -19.53
N GLN A 34 -6.52 6.72 -19.71
CA GLN A 34 -6.41 5.29 -19.96
C GLN A 34 -6.87 4.44 -18.77
N ILE A 35 -6.47 4.82 -17.55
CA ILE A 35 -6.89 4.15 -16.32
C ILE A 35 -8.41 4.21 -16.19
N ASP A 36 -9.01 5.38 -16.38
CA ASP A 36 -10.46 5.56 -16.29
C ASP A 36 -11.22 4.81 -17.39
N ALA A 37 -10.66 4.75 -18.61
CA ALA A 37 -11.23 3.95 -19.69
C ALA A 37 -11.25 2.44 -19.35
N VAL A 38 -10.15 1.91 -18.81
CA VAL A 38 -10.06 0.50 -18.39
C VAL A 38 -11.03 0.21 -17.25
N ARG A 39 -11.04 1.06 -16.21
CA ARG A 39 -11.93 0.91 -15.05
C ARG A 39 -13.41 0.97 -15.44
N SER A 40 -13.79 1.89 -16.32
CA SER A 40 -15.16 2.03 -16.80
C SER A 40 -15.64 0.80 -17.57
N ARG A 41 -14.75 0.17 -18.34
CA ARG A 41 -15.09 -0.99 -19.19
C ARG A 41 -15.10 -2.31 -18.44
N TYR A 42 -14.14 -2.51 -17.53
CA TYR A 42 -13.87 -3.82 -16.93
C TYR A 42 -14.09 -3.87 -15.41
N GLY A 43 -14.17 -2.71 -14.75
CA GLY A 43 -13.96 -2.62 -13.31
C GLY A 43 -14.99 -3.30 -12.42
N SER A 44 -16.20 -3.56 -12.91
CA SER A 44 -17.27 -4.25 -12.18
C SER A 44 -17.31 -5.76 -12.41
N LYS A 45 -16.49 -6.29 -13.33
CA LYS A 45 -16.60 -7.67 -13.81
C LYS A 45 -15.35 -8.50 -13.61
N TYR A 46 -14.19 -7.86 -13.65
CA TYR A 46 -12.90 -8.54 -13.65
C TYR A 46 -12.01 -8.01 -12.53
N LEU A 47 -11.14 -8.88 -12.04
CA LEU A 47 -10.09 -8.54 -11.08
C LEU A 47 -8.79 -8.17 -11.81
N LEU A 48 -7.95 -7.45 -11.09
CA LEU A 48 -6.59 -7.09 -11.49
C LEU A 48 -5.60 -7.96 -10.74
N ARG A 49 -4.63 -8.53 -11.45
CA ARG A 49 -3.45 -9.09 -10.81
C ARG A 49 -2.51 -7.96 -10.39
N LEU A 50 -2.04 -8.01 -9.14
CA LEU A 50 -1.04 -7.07 -8.62
C LEU A 50 0.22 -7.03 -9.52
N PRO A 51 0.92 -5.88 -9.58
CA PRO A 51 2.19 -5.76 -10.29
C PRO A 51 3.28 -6.66 -9.68
N SER A 52 4.36 -6.88 -10.42
CA SER A 52 5.36 -7.89 -10.04
C SER A 52 6.05 -7.59 -8.69
N HIS A 53 6.29 -6.30 -8.38
CA HIS A 53 6.92 -5.89 -7.13
C HIS A 53 6.03 -6.12 -5.92
N GLU A 54 4.72 -5.95 -6.05
CA GLU A 54 3.76 -6.21 -4.98
C GLU A 54 3.59 -7.71 -4.74
N ILE A 55 3.56 -8.52 -5.81
CA ILE A 55 3.56 -9.98 -5.67
C ILE A 55 4.83 -10.42 -4.90
N ALA A 56 5.99 -9.84 -5.22
CA ALA A 56 7.23 -10.15 -4.51
C ALA A 56 7.16 -9.74 -3.02
N PHE A 57 6.55 -8.59 -2.71
CA PHE A 57 6.28 -8.17 -1.34
C PHE A 57 5.39 -9.18 -0.60
N PHE A 58 4.27 -9.61 -1.19
CA PHE A 58 3.38 -10.57 -0.53
C PHE A 58 3.99 -11.96 -0.38
N GLU A 59 4.86 -12.39 -1.31
CA GLU A 59 5.63 -13.62 -1.13
C GLU A 59 6.65 -13.50 0.02
N TRP A 60 7.29 -12.35 0.18
CA TRP A 60 8.11 -12.07 1.36
C TRP A 60 7.26 -12.09 2.64
N LEU A 61 6.08 -11.46 2.62
CA LEU A 61 5.16 -11.42 3.76
C LEU A 61 4.72 -12.84 4.16
N ARG A 62 4.42 -13.71 3.20
CA ARG A 62 4.06 -15.11 3.44
C ARG A 62 5.10 -15.86 4.27
N THR A 63 6.37 -15.53 4.08
CA THR A 63 7.48 -16.16 4.83
C THR A 63 7.79 -15.47 6.15
N THR A 64 7.49 -14.17 6.27
CA THR A 64 7.89 -13.34 7.41
C THR A 64 6.78 -13.22 8.46
N ASP A 65 5.53 -13.15 8.02
CA ASP A 65 4.32 -13.04 8.86
C ASP A 65 3.16 -13.79 8.18
N GLU A 66 3.22 -15.13 8.26
CA GLU A 66 2.25 -16.01 7.60
C GLU A 66 0.81 -15.74 8.07
N THR A 67 0.61 -15.33 9.33
CA THR A 67 -0.72 -15.05 9.89
C THR A 67 -1.39 -13.89 9.17
N VAL A 68 -0.64 -12.80 8.93
CA VAL A 68 -1.15 -11.63 8.18
C VAL A 68 -1.39 -12.00 6.72
N TRP A 69 -0.48 -12.75 6.10
CA TRP A 69 -0.68 -13.23 4.74
C TRP A 69 -1.94 -14.08 4.61
N LYS A 70 -2.20 -14.97 5.58
CA LYS A 70 -3.41 -15.80 5.61
C LYS A 70 -4.67 -14.98 5.79
N ASP A 71 -4.66 -13.98 6.68
CA ASP A 71 -5.80 -13.08 6.90
C ASP A 71 -6.24 -12.40 5.58
N LEU A 72 -5.28 -12.06 4.71
CA LEU A 72 -5.53 -11.42 3.41
C LEU A 72 -5.89 -12.41 2.29
N TRP A 73 -5.20 -13.56 2.23
CA TRP A 73 -5.19 -14.39 1.03
C TRP A 73 -5.70 -15.82 1.23
N GLU A 74 -5.83 -16.31 2.46
CA GLU A 74 -6.26 -17.70 2.72
C GLU A 74 -7.70 -17.93 2.21
N GLY A 75 -7.88 -19.06 1.52
CA GLY A 75 -9.18 -19.41 0.93
C GLY A 75 -9.42 -18.81 -0.47
N ASN A 76 -8.57 -17.91 -0.95
CA ASN A 76 -8.63 -17.45 -2.34
C ASN A 76 -7.99 -18.48 -3.29
N GLU A 77 -8.71 -18.89 -4.34
CA GLU A 77 -8.20 -19.83 -5.34
C GLU A 77 -7.02 -19.26 -6.15
N ALA A 78 -6.98 -17.93 -6.29
CA ALA A 78 -5.90 -17.20 -6.96
C ALA A 78 -5.50 -15.97 -6.09
N PRO A 79 -4.44 -16.07 -5.27
CA PRO A 79 -3.97 -14.93 -4.46
C PRO A 79 -3.47 -13.79 -5.36
N TYR A 80 -3.40 -12.59 -4.79
CA TYR A 80 -2.89 -11.37 -5.44
C TYR A 80 -3.77 -10.82 -6.56
N LEU A 81 -5.04 -11.22 -6.58
CA LEU A 81 -6.08 -10.61 -7.40
C LEU A 81 -6.88 -9.60 -6.56
N VAL A 82 -6.97 -8.36 -7.04
CA VAL A 82 -7.64 -7.26 -6.34
C VAL A 82 -8.68 -6.59 -7.24
N SER A 83 -9.55 -5.78 -6.64
CA SER A 83 -10.50 -4.96 -7.39
C SER A 83 -9.80 -4.04 -8.39
N MET A 84 -10.43 -3.80 -9.53
CA MET A 84 -9.92 -2.85 -10.52
C MET A 84 -9.96 -1.39 -10.05
N ALA A 85 -10.61 -1.12 -8.91
CA ALA A 85 -10.51 0.18 -8.24
C ALA A 85 -9.06 0.58 -7.95
N TYR A 86 -8.19 -0.40 -7.67
CA TYR A 86 -6.78 -0.18 -7.32
C TYR A 86 -5.85 0.06 -8.50
N LEU A 87 -6.35 0.03 -9.76
CA LEU A 87 -5.48 0.20 -10.94
C LEU A 87 -4.67 1.50 -10.88
N LYS A 88 -5.28 2.58 -10.42
CA LYS A 88 -4.63 3.90 -10.30
C LYS A 88 -3.47 3.91 -9.30
N ASP A 89 -3.49 3.01 -8.33
CA ASP A 89 -2.51 2.95 -7.24
C ASP A 89 -1.21 2.26 -7.68
N PHE A 90 -1.24 1.60 -8.85
CA PHE A 90 -0.09 0.92 -9.47
C PHE A 90 0.24 1.46 -10.85
N SER A 91 -0.27 2.63 -11.24
CA SER A 91 -0.16 3.13 -12.61
C SER A 91 0.49 4.51 -12.71
N GLY A 92 1.18 4.76 -13.83
CA GLY A 92 1.82 6.04 -14.12
C GLY A 92 2.83 6.46 -13.04
N ALA A 93 2.60 7.62 -12.42
CA ALA A 93 3.43 8.11 -11.33
C ALA A 93 3.45 7.18 -10.10
N ASN A 94 2.42 6.35 -9.93
CA ASN A 94 2.27 5.39 -8.84
C ASN A 94 2.67 3.97 -9.25
N ALA A 95 3.42 3.78 -10.34
CA ALA A 95 3.76 2.43 -10.80
C ALA A 95 4.56 1.58 -9.79
N ASN A 96 5.20 2.22 -8.80
CA ASN A 96 5.85 1.56 -7.67
C ASN A 96 5.04 1.71 -6.36
N GLY A 97 3.74 2.00 -6.46
CA GLY A 97 2.83 2.10 -5.34
C GLY A 97 2.59 0.75 -4.67
N ALA A 98 1.97 0.80 -3.49
CA ALA A 98 1.79 -0.34 -2.60
C ALA A 98 0.30 -0.65 -2.39
N PHE A 99 -0.04 -1.93 -2.28
CA PHE A 99 -1.35 -2.38 -1.83
C PHE A 99 -1.39 -2.34 -0.29
N VAL A 100 -1.56 -1.14 0.27
CA VAL A 100 -1.44 -0.91 1.71
C VAL A 100 -2.45 -1.74 2.50
N ILE A 101 -1.96 -2.45 3.50
CA ILE A 101 -2.74 -3.36 4.35
C ILE A 101 -3.47 -2.56 5.43
N CYS A 102 -4.80 -2.58 5.42
CA CYS A 102 -5.64 -1.81 6.35
C CYS A 102 -6.95 -2.47 6.78
N ASP A 103 -7.20 -3.70 6.33
CA ASP A 103 -8.46 -4.42 6.46
C ASP A 103 -8.30 -5.81 7.10
N LEU A 104 -7.26 -6.00 7.92
CA LEU A 104 -7.05 -7.24 8.66
C LEU A 104 -8.18 -7.48 9.66
N VAL A 105 -8.68 -8.72 9.72
CA VAL A 105 -9.84 -9.11 10.51
C VAL A 105 -9.42 -9.86 11.77
N SER A 106 -8.44 -10.74 11.63
CA SER A 106 -8.00 -11.66 12.68
C SER A 106 -6.76 -11.16 13.42
N THR A 107 -6.07 -10.18 12.84
CA THR A 107 -4.83 -9.61 13.36
C THR A 107 -4.91 -8.09 13.45
N ASP A 108 -4.07 -7.50 14.32
CA ASP A 108 -4.01 -6.06 14.49
C ASP A 108 -3.59 -5.37 13.19
N ASN A 109 -4.34 -4.35 12.79
CA ASN A 109 -3.95 -3.46 11.72
C ASN A 109 -2.83 -2.54 12.18
N TYR A 110 -1.82 -2.39 11.34
CA TYR A 110 -0.69 -1.49 11.55
C TYR A 110 -0.58 -0.54 10.37
N TYR A 111 -1.70 0.14 10.12
CA TYR A 111 -1.90 1.12 9.07
C TYR A 111 -1.73 2.53 9.64
N PHE A 112 -1.04 3.38 8.89
CA PHE A 112 -0.77 4.77 9.25
C PHE A 112 -0.91 5.69 8.04
N SER A 113 -1.29 6.93 8.30
CA SER A 113 -1.50 7.95 7.30
C SER A 113 -1.42 9.33 7.97
N PRO A 114 -1.50 10.44 7.22
CA PRO A 114 -1.46 11.78 7.80
C PRO A 114 -2.57 12.02 8.83
N ASP A 115 -3.76 11.43 8.63
CA ASP A 115 -4.91 11.61 9.54
C ASP A 115 -4.73 10.90 10.90
N LEU A 116 -3.76 10.00 11.00
CA LEU A 116 -3.40 9.32 12.25
C LEU A 116 -2.23 9.98 12.97
N ILE A 117 -1.72 11.11 12.46
CA ILE A 117 -0.71 11.92 13.13
C ILE A 117 -1.39 12.91 14.08
N ILE A 118 -0.91 12.97 15.32
CA ILE A 118 -1.48 13.83 16.36
C ILE A 118 -0.88 15.23 16.21
N GLU A 119 -1.51 16.10 15.40
CA GLU A 119 -0.97 17.41 14.96
C GLU A 119 -0.31 18.22 16.10
N LYS A 120 -1.05 18.47 17.18
CA LYS A 120 -0.58 19.35 18.27
C LYS A 120 0.67 18.85 19.01
N GLU A 121 0.96 17.56 18.94
CA GLU A 121 2.07 16.94 19.67
C GLU A 121 3.21 16.55 18.74
N SER A 122 2.98 16.56 17.42
CA SER A 122 3.92 16.03 16.42
C SER A 122 4.55 17.07 15.49
N ASP A 123 4.04 18.31 15.44
CA ASP A 123 4.54 19.34 14.51
C ASP A 123 6.05 19.61 14.66
N ASP A 124 6.51 19.87 15.89
CA ASP A 124 7.93 20.14 16.16
C ASP A 124 8.81 18.92 15.87
N TYR A 125 8.29 17.73 16.19
CA TYR A 125 8.98 16.47 15.93
C TYR A 125 9.14 16.23 14.42
N LEU A 126 8.07 16.37 13.64
CA LEU A 126 8.10 16.18 12.19
C LEU A 126 8.94 17.25 11.49
N ALA A 127 8.91 18.50 11.97
CA ALA A 127 9.79 19.55 11.48
C ALA A 127 11.27 19.16 11.68
N ALA A 128 11.64 18.70 12.87
CA ALA A 128 12.99 18.24 13.16
C ALA A 128 13.39 17.03 12.29
N VAL A 129 12.49 16.07 12.09
CA VAL A 129 12.74 14.90 11.23
C VAL A 129 12.96 15.31 9.77
N ARG A 130 12.12 16.22 9.24
CA ARG A 130 12.25 16.75 7.87
C ARG A 130 13.57 17.50 7.68
N ASP A 131 13.98 18.30 8.66
CA ASP A 131 15.26 19.00 8.63
C ASP A 131 16.44 18.00 8.58
N ARG A 132 16.41 16.96 9.43
CA ARG A 132 17.44 15.91 9.41
C ARG A 132 17.49 15.16 8.09
N PHE A 133 16.34 14.84 7.51
CA PHE A 133 16.24 14.20 6.19
C PHE A 133 16.84 15.09 5.09
N ARG A 134 16.47 16.38 5.06
CA ARG A 134 17.01 17.36 4.12
C ARG A 134 18.53 17.47 4.23
N ASP A 135 19.04 17.43 5.44
CA ASP A 135 20.47 17.52 5.75
C ASP A 135 21.20 16.18 5.54
N ARG A 136 20.52 15.17 4.97
CA ARG A 136 21.03 13.82 4.68
C ARG A 136 21.58 13.09 5.91
N GLN A 137 21.01 13.39 7.08
CA GLN A 137 21.32 12.67 8.30
C GLN A 137 20.54 11.36 8.35
N SER A 138 21.11 10.37 9.04
CA SER A 138 20.43 9.10 9.27
C SER A 138 19.22 9.28 10.20
N LEU A 139 18.06 8.76 9.80
CA LEU A 139 16.87 8.70 10.63
C LEU A 139 16.80 7.37 11.39
N THR A 140 16.23 7.40 12.60
CA THR A 140 15.82 6.16 13.28
C THR A 140 14.61 5.56 12.57
N PRO A 141 14.29 4.27 12.79
CA PRO A 141 13.07 3.67 12.25
C PRO A 141 11.78 4.44 12.61
N ALA A 142 11.64 4.97 13.83
CA ALA A 142 10.50 5.78 14.24
C ALA A 142 10.42 7.11 13.47
N GLN A 143 11.55 7.80 13.31
CA GLN A 143 11.62 9.04 12.53
C GLN A 143 11.31 8.80 11.04
N LEU A 144 11.75 7.66 10.51
CA LEU A 144 11.48 7.30 9.12
C LEU A 144 10.00 6.93 8.91
N LEU A 145 9.42 6.15 9.84
CA LEU A 145 8.02 5.77 9.79
C LEU A 145 7.08 6.98 9.90
N SER A 146 7.35 7.90 10.84
CA SER A 146 6.58 9.13 10.98
C SER A 146 6.68 10.04 9.76
N LEU A 147 7.85 10.12 9.12
CA LEU A 147 8.02 10.85 7.87
C LEU A 147 7.18 10.25 6.74
N GLU A 148 7.24 8.92 6.56
CA GLU A 148 6.44 8.18 5.56
C GLU A 148 4.94 8.37 5.79
N ALA A 149 4.46 8.12 7.01
CA ALA A 149 3.07 8.29 7.39
C ALA A 149 2.59 9.74 7.19
N SER A 150 3.47 10.74 7.33
CA SER A 150 3.12 12.15 7.08
C SER A 150 2.97 12.50 5.60
N ASN A 151 3.48 11.67 4.69
CA ASN A 151 3.42 11.89 3.26
C ASN A 151 2.33 11.06 2.57
N GLY A 152 1.83 10.00 3.20
CA GLY A 152 0.74 9.20 2.67
C GLY A 152 0.50 7.90 3.44
N PRO A 153 -0.49 7.09 3.00
CA PRO A 153 -0.79 5.79 3.58
C PRO A 153 0.40 4.83 3.55
N ILE A 154 0.64 4.14 4.66
CA ILE A 154 1.68 3.11 4.80
C ILE A 154 1.27 2.11 5.88
N ASP A 155 1.67 0.85 5.71
CA ASP A 155 1.60 -0.16 6.78
C ASP A 155 3.00 -0.63 7.19
N ILE A 156 3.10 -1.26 8.35
CA ILE A 156 4.40 -1.69 8.89
C ILE A 156 5.10 -2.74 8.03
N TRP A 157 4.36 -3.55 7.27
CA TRP A 157 4.94 -4.64 6.50
C TRP A 157 5.61 -4.06 5.27
N HIS A 158 4.93 -3.17 4.53
CA HIS A 158 5.55 -2.42 3.43
C HIS A 158 6.70 -1.56 3.93
N PHE A 159 6.55 -0.90 5.08
CA PHE A 159 7.62 -0.13 5.70
C PHE A 159 8.84 -1.00 6.01
N ALA A 160 8.65 -2.14 6.67
CA ALA A 160 9.71 -3.05 7.02
C ALA A 160 10.42 -3.63 5.78
N HIS A 161 9.64 -4.03 4.77
CA HIS A 161 10.17 -4.56 3.51
C HIS A 161 10.99 -3.50 2.76
N ARG A 162 10.45 -2.30 2.59
CA ARG A 162 11.11 -1.19 1.88
C ARG A 162 12.45 -0.79 2.50
N TYR A 163 12.52 -0.78 3.83
CA TYR A 163 13.70 -0.36 4.58
C TYR A 163 14.56 -1.52 5.09
N ASN A 164 14.25 -2.75 4.68
CA ASN A 164 14.96 -3.97 5.09
C ASN A 164 15.11 -4.09 6.61
N LEU A 165 14.01 -3.85 7.33
CA LEU A 165 13.92 -3.94 8.79
C LEU A 165 13.26 -5.25 9.21
N SER A 166 13.60 -5.76 10.40
CA SER A 166 12.80 -6.82 11.02
C SER A 166 11.44 -6.28 11.46
N LEU A 167 10.41 -7.13 11.46
CA LEU A 167 9.08 -6.75 11.95
C LEU A 167 9.11 -6.29 13.41
N ASP A 168 9.95 -6.89 14.26
CA ASP A 168 10.14 -6.43 15.64
C ASP A 168 10.71 -5.00 15.72
N THR A 169 11.54 -4.61 14.75
CA THR A 169 12.06 -3.25 14.68
C THR A 169 10.99 -2.27 14.22
N ALA A 170 10.18 -2.64 13.23
CA ALA A 170 9.06 -1.82 12.78
C ALA A 170 7.99 -1.66 13.86
N LYS A 171 7.61 -2.75 14.56
CA LYS A 171 6.64 -2.71 15.66
C LYS A 171 7.15 -1.88 16.85
N ARG A 172 8.44 -1.96 17.18
CA ARG A 172 9.03 -1.06 18.20
C ARG A 172 9.01 0.40 17.79
N ALA A 173 9.22 0.70 16.51
CA ALA A 173 9.12 2.07 16.00
C ALA A 173 7.70 2.62 16.14
N VAL A 174 6.68 1.79 15.90
CA VAL A 174 5.27 2.15 16.18
C VAL A 174 5.07 2.44 17.65
N LEU A 175 5.50 1.55 18.54
CA LEU A 175 5.34 1.74 19.98
C LEU A 175 6.00 3.03 20.46
N GLU A 176 7.21 3.34 19.99
CA GLU A 176 7.91 4.60 20.29
C GLU A 176 7.06 5.82 19.89
N LEU A 177 6.52 5.83 18.67
CA LEU A 177 5.68 6.95 18.19
C LEU A 177 4.34 7.05 18.90
N VAL A 178 3.76 5.92 19.32
CA VAL A 178 2.50 5.89 20.07
C VAL A 178 2.71 6.39 21.50
N ASP A 179 3.78 5.94 22.17
CA ASP A 179 4.15 6.35 23.52
C ASP A 179 4.49 7.84 23.58
N ASP A 180 5.18 8.36 22.55
CA ASP A 180 5.49 9.79 22.40
C ASP A 180 4.29 10.61 21.88
N ARG A 181 3.13 9.97 21.69
CA ARG A 181 1.88 10.60 21.19
C ARG A 181 2.06 11.35 19.88
N ILE A 182 2.94 10.84 19.01
CA ILE A 182 3.12 11.31 17.64
C ILE A 182 2.11 10.65 16.70
N LEU A 183 1.83 9.37 16.93
CA LEU A 183 1.02 8.52 16.04
C LEU A 183 -0.11 7.86 16.82
N LEU A 184 -1.30 7.85 16.23
CA LEU A 184 -2.44 7.09 16.73
C LEU A 184 -2.45 5.69 16.10
N HIS A 185 -2.33 4.65 16.91
CA HIS A 185 -2.47 3.26 16.45
C HIS A 185 -3.92 2.78 16.61
N VAL A 186 -4.56 2.44 15.49
CA VAL A 186 -5.93 1.92 15.44
C VAL A 186 -5.89 0.47 14.92
N PRO A 187 -5.96 -0.55 15.80
CA PRO A 187 -5.73 -1.95 15.40
C PRO A 187 -6.95 -2.58 14.70
N SER A 188 -8.16 -2.04 14.89
CA SER A 188 -9.37 -2.58 14.28
C SER A 188 -9.67 -1.91 12.94
N ALA A 189 -9.90 -2.73 11.90
CA ALA A 189 -10.33 -2.26 10.58
C ALA A 189 -11.65 -1.46 10.64
N GLU A 190 -12.60 -1.88 11.48
CA GLU A 190 -13.87 -1.17 11.70
C GLU A 190 -13.63 0.24 12.23
N HIS A 191 -12.66 0.40 13.13
CA HIS A 191 -12.32 1.71 13.67
C HIS A 191 -11.52 2.55 12.69
N LEU A 192 -10.62 1.94 11.90
CA LEU A 192 -9.87 2.62 10.84
C LEU A 192 -10.78 3.25 9.79
N ALA A 193 -11.89 2.60 9.44
CA ALA A 193 -12.88 3.13 8.50
C ALA A 193 -13.49 4.49 8.92
N ASN A 194 -13.41 4.88 10.20
CA ASN A 194 -13.86 6.20 10.66
C ASN A 194 -12.87 7.33 10.33
N TYR A 195 -11.65 7.00 9.91
CA TYR A 195 -10.58 7.95 9.65
C TYR A 195 -10.31 8.17 8.14
N PHE A 196 -10.88 7.35 7.25
CA PHE A 196 -10.69 7.45 5.80
C PHE A 196 -12.00 7.25 5.03
N ASP A 197 -12.25 8.08 4.02
CA ASP A 197 -13.30 7.82 3.04
C ASP A 197 -12.86 6.66 2.14
N VAL A 198 -13.50 5.49 2.30
CA VAL A 198 -13.35 4.37 1.36
C VAL A 198 -13.93 4.81 0.01
N HIS A 199 -13.06 5.02 -0.98
CA HIS A 199 -13.44 5.39 -2.34
C HIS A 199 -13.84 4.20 -3.21
#